data_AF-A0A2J6XVS3-F1
#
_entry.id   AF-A0A2J6XVS3-F1
#
_cell.length_a   1.000
_cell.length_b   1.000
_cell.length_c   1.000
_cell.angle_alpha   90.00
_cell.angle_beta   90.00
_cell.angle_gamma   90.00
#
_symmetry.space_group_name_H-M   'P 1'
#
loop_
_entity.id
_entity.type
_entity.pdbx_description
1 polymer ?
#
loop_
_entity_poly.entity_id
_entity_poly.type
_entity_poly.pdbx_seq_one_letter_code
_entity_poly.pdbx_strand_id
1 'polypeptide(L)'
;MSLIYGIVIFILVIVLLSIFFSFVPLGLWISALAAGVKIRIFDLIGMRLRRVPPSIIINSMIKAHKAGLSEVTLDKLEAHYLAGGNVDRVVNALIAAQRAGIPLTFEKAAAIDLAGRDVLEAVQMSVNPKVIETPVVAAVAKDGIELKAKARVTVRANIERLVGGAGEATIIARVGEGIVTTIGSAESYKEVLENPDSISRTVLAKGLDAGTAFEIVSIDIADVDVGSNVGARLKSDQAEADMRIAQAQAESRRALAIAREQEMKALTQEMRAKVTEAEREIPLAIAQALREGKIGVLDYYTLKNIMADTAMREAISQITKKPEEGKQ
;
A
#
# COMPACT_ATOMS: atom_id res chain seq x y z
N MET A 1 87.66 23.13 -7.74
CA MET A 1 86.63 24.10 -8.17
C MET A 1 85.87 23.59 -9.40
N SER A 2 86.49 23.35 -10.55
CA SER A 2 85.83 22.85 -11.77
C SER A 2 85.05 21.53 -11.61
N LEU A 3 85.59 20.56 -10.86
CA LEU A 3 84.92 19.27 -10.59
C LEU A 3 83.66 19.42 -9.73
N ILE A 4 83.68 20.35 -8.76
CA ILE A 4 82.53 20.63 -7.87
C ILE A 4 81.42 21.33 -8.65
N TYR A 5 81.76 22.31 -9.50
CA TYR A 5 80.79 22.93 -10.41
C TYR A 5 80.19 21.92 -11.40
N GLY A 6 80.99 21.00 -11.93
CA GLY A 6 80.50 19.91 -12.80
C GLY A 6 79.50 19.00 -12.09
N ILE A 7 79.79 18.61 -10.84
CA ILE A 7 78.88 17.77 -10.02
C ILE A 7 77.59 18.52 -9.67
N VAL A 8 77.69 19.81 -9.31
CA VAL A 8 76.50 20.64 -8.99
C VAL A 8 75.60 20.82 -10.21
N ILE A 9 76.16 21.09 -11.40
CA ILE A 9 75.40 21.19 -12.65
C ILE A 9 74.77 19.84 -13.02
N PHE A 10 75.51 18.73 -12.85
CA PHE A 10 74.98 17.39 -13.12
C PHE A 10 73.81 17.03 -12.19
N ILE A 11 73.93 17.32 -10.89
CA ILE A 11 72.84 17.13 -9.93
C ILE A 11 71.64 18.03 -10.28
N LEU A 12 71.87 19.28 -10.66
CA LEU A 12 70.80 20.19 -11.07
C LEU A 12 70.06 19.68 -12.31
N VAL A 13 70.79 19.14 -13.29
CA VAL A 13 70.22 18.52 -14.50
C VAL A 13 69.41 17.27 -14.14
N ILE A 14 69.91 16.41 -13.25
CA ILE A 14 69.18 15.23 -12.77
C ILE A 14 67.89 15.64 -12.03
N VAL A 15 67.96 16.65 -11.17
CA VAL A 15 66.78 17.17 -10.45
C VAL A 15 65.77 17.76 -11.42
N LEU A 16 66.22 18.54 -12.40
CA LEU A 16 65.36 19.12 -13.43
C LEU A 16 64.69 18.03 -14.29
N LEU A 17 65.46 17.01 -14.72
CA LEU A 17 64.94 15.85 -15.43
C LEU A 17 63.95 15.07 -14.57
N SER A 18 64.26 14.81 -13.29
CA SER A 18 63.37 14.11 -12.36
C SER A 18 62.04 14.84 -12.18
N ILE A 19 62.07 16.17 -12.03
CA ILE A 19 60.86 17.01 -11.97
C ILE A 19 60.08 16.93 -13.30
N PHE A 20 60.79 17.02 -14.44
CA PHE A 20 60.17 16.95 -15.76
C PHE A 20 59.50 15.59 -16.03
N PHE A 21 60.19 14.48 -15.77
CA PHE A 21 59.65 13.12 -15.93
C PHE A 21 58.54 12.80 -14.91
N SER A 22 58.58 13.40 -13.72
CA SER A 22 57.50 13.30 -12.73
C SER A 22 56.22 14.02 -13.21
N PHE A 23 56.38 15.13 -13.92
CA PHE A 23 55.26 15.93 -14.42
C PHE A 23 54.68 15.45 -15.75
N VAL A 24 55.52 14.94 -16.66
CA VAL A 24 55.12 14.48 -17.99
C VAL A 24 55.02 12.96 -18.03
N PRO A 25 53.82 12.38 -18.12
CA PRO A 25 53.65 10.93 -18.20
C PRO A 25 53.97 10.43 -19.63
N LEU A 26 55.26 10.36 -19.97
CA LEU A 26 55.72 9.92 -21.30
C LEU A 26 55.23 8.51 -21.67
N GLY A 27 55.09 7.62 -20.69
CA GLY A 27 54.54 6.27 -20.93
C GLY A 27 53.09 6.28 -21.46
N LEU A 28 52.25 7.19 -20.96
CA LEU A 28 50.87 7.35 -21.44
C LEU A 28 50.84 7.96 -22.84
N TRP A 29 51.74 8.91 -23.11
CA TRP A 29 51.88 9.52 -24.43
C TRP A 29 52.28 8.49 -25.50
N ILE A 30 53.28 7.66 -25.20
CA ILE A 30 53.73 6.57 -26.08
C ILE A 30 52.59 5.58 -26.31
N SER A 31 51.84 5.22 -25.26
CA SER A 31 50.71 4.29 -25.35
C SER A 31 49.58 4.83 -26.23
N ALA A 32 49.28 6.12 -26.13
CA ALA A 32 48.29 6.79 -26.99
C ALA A 32 48.73 6.79 -28.46
N LEU A 33 50.00 7.14 -28.72
CA LEU A 33 50.57 7.15 -30.07
C LEU A 33 50.55 5.75 -30.69
N ALA A 34 50.93 4.72 -29.93
CA ALA A 34 50.90 3.32 -30.37
C ALA A 34 49.48 2.83 -30.67
N ALA A 35 48.47 3.40 -30.02
CA ALA A 35 47.06 3.14 -30.28
C ALA A 35 46.44 3.98 -31.41
N GLY A 36 47.23 4.83 -32.08
CA GLY A 36 46.76 5.72 -33.16
C GLY A 36 46.10 7.02 -32.69
N VAL A 37 46.07 7.29 -31.38
CA VAL A 37 45.47 8.51 -30.81
C VAL A 37 46.50 9.63 -30.80
N LYS A 38 46.28 10.66 -31.62
CA LYS A 38 47.18 11.83 -31.70
C LYS A 38 46.93 12.76 -30.50
N ILE A 39 47.83 12.75 -29.53
CA ILE A 39 47.79 13.61 -28.33
C ILE A 39 49.07 14.46 -28.27
N ARG A 40 48.95 15.76 -28.00
CA ARG A 40 50.12 16.64 -27.82
C ARG A 40 50.59 16.56 -26.38
N ILE A 41 51.90 16.71 -26.17
CA ILE A 41 52.48 16.73 -24.81
C ILE A 41 51.88 17.87 -23.97
N PHE A 42 51.55 19.00 -24.60
CA PHE A 42 50.88 20.13 -23.94
C PHE A 42 49.48 19.78 -23.43
N ASP A 43 48.74 18.86 -24.08
CA ASP A 43 47.42 18.44 -23.63
C ASP A 43 47.54 17.69 -22.28
N LEU A 44 48.57 16.84 -22.12
CA LEU A 44 48.87 16.09 -20.89
C LEU A 44 49.22 17.00 -19.72
N ILE A 45 50.04 18.02 -19.99
CA ILE A 45 50.41 19.04 -18.99
C ILE A 45 49.16 19.85 -18.61
N GLY A 46 48.35 20.23 -19.60
CA GLY A 46 47.09 20.95 -19.40
C GLY A 46 46.07 20.18 -18.58
N MET A 47 45.98 18.85 -18.73
CA MET A 47 45.13 17.99 -17.89
C MET A 47 45.55 18.07 -16.41
N ARG A 48 46.86 17.96 -16.12
CA ARG A 48 47.38 18.06 -14.74
C ARG A 48 47.12 19.44 -14.12
N LEU A 49 47.29 20.52 -14.89
CA LEU A 49 47.00 21.88 -14.42
C LEU A 49 45.53 22.05 -14.05
N ARG A 50 44.62 21.42 -14.81
CA ARG A 50 43.17 21.39 -14.55
C ARG A 50 42.74 20.35 -13.51
N ARG A 51 43.70 19.67 -12.85
CA ARG A 51 43.48 18.59 -11.87
C ARG A 51 42.69 17.39 -12.43
N VAL A 52 42.80 17.14 -13.73
CA VAL A 52 42.23 15.95 -14.39
C VAL A 52 43.33 14.88 -14.51
N PRO A 53 43.12 13.64 -14.00
CA PRO A 53 44.08 12.55 -14.12
C PRO A 53 44.26 12.14 -15.59
N PRO A 54 45.44 12.32 -16.21
CA PRO A 54 45.64 12.01 -17.63
C PRO A 54 45.44 10.52 -17.94
N SER A 55 45.75 9.63 -16.99
CA SER A 55 45.61 8.18 -17.16
C SER A 55 44.19 7.76 -17.48
N ILE A 56 43.19 8.31 -16.78
CA ILE A 56 41.78 7.94 -16.95
C ILE A 56 41.29 8.40 -18.34
N ILE A 57 41.58 9.65 -18.70
CA ILE A 57 41.14 10.24 -19.97
C ILE A 57 41.77 9.53 -21.16
N ILE A 58 43.10 9.34 -21.15
CA ILE A 58 43.81 8.73 -22.28
C ILE A 58 43.42 7.28 -22.46
N ASN A 59 43.33 6.49 -21.38
CA ASN A 59 42.92 5.09 -21.48
C ASN A 59 41.49 4.98 -22.04
N SER A 60 40.58 5.84 -21.60
CA SER A 60 39.21 5.91 -22.12
C SER A 60 39.20 6.34 -23.60
N MET A 61 40.02 7.32 -23.98
CA MET A 61 40.16 7.76 -25.36
C MET A 61 40.72 6.65 -26.28
N ILE A 62 41.72 5.90 -25.80
CA ILE A 62 42.26 4.74 -26.52
C ILE A 62 41.17 3.69 -26.74
N LYS A 63 40.37 3.38 -25.71
CA LYS A 63 39.23 2.45 -25.84
C LYS A 63 38.22 2.94 -26.86
N ALA A 64 37.83 4.21 -26.79
CA ALA A 64 36.87 4.82 -27.72
C ALA A 64 37.39 4.78 -29.17
N HIS A 65 38.64 5.18 -29.39
CA HIS A 65 39.25 5.18 -30.72
C HIS A 65 39.33 3.77 -31.32
N LYS A 66 39.77 2.77 -30.53
CA LYS A 66 39.81 1.37 -30.98
C LYS A 66 38.44 0.76 -31.25
N ALA A 67 37.39 1.27 -30.62
CA ALA A 67 36.01 0.87 -30.87
C ALA A 67 35.39 1.57 -32.09
N GLY A 68 36.08 2.54 -32.70
CA GLY A 68 35.57 3.31 -33.83
C GLY A 68 34.60 4.43 -33.43
N LEU A 69 34.64 4.88 -32.17
CA LEU A 69 33.84 6.01 -31.68
C LEU A 69 34.52 7.34 -32.05
N SER A 70 34.31 7.82 -33.27
CA SER A 70 34.93 9.06 -33.77
C SER A 70 34.33 10.35 -33.17
N GLU A 71 33.15 10.29 -32.57
CA GLU A 71 32.46 11.45 -31.99
C GLU A 71 32.98 11.84 -30.59
N VAL A 72 33.77 10.95 -29.98
CA VAL A 72 34.36 11.14 -28.66
C VAL A 72 35.67 11.91 -28.81
N THR A 73 35.74 13.09 -28.19
CA THR A 73 36.92 13.96 -28.21
C THR A 73 37.53 14.07 -26.81
N LEU A 74 38.82 14.43 -26.74
CA LEU A 74 39.51 14.66 -25.45
C LEU A 74 38.80 15.71 -24.61
N ASP A 75 38.39 16.83 -25.22
CA ASP A 75 37.71 17.93 -24.52
C ASP A 75 36.39 17.47 -23.88
N LYS A 76 35.63 16.60 -24.57
CA LYS A 76 34.37 16.03 -24.04
C LYS A 76 34.61 15.12 -22.84
N LEU A 77 35.64 14.26 -22.91
CA LEU A 77 36.00 13.35 -21.80
C LEU A 77 36.49 14.14 -20.58
N GLU A 78 37.31 15.16 -20.80
CA GLU A 78 37.79 16.04 -19.73
C GLU A 78 36.67 16.86 -19.11
N ALA A 79 35.78 17.43 -19.93
CA ALA A 79 34.61 18.18 -19.45
C ALA A 79 33.68 17.30 -18.61
N HIS A 80 33.44 16.06 -19.04
CA HIS A 80 32.63 15.11 -18.27
C HIS A 80 33.28 14.75 -16.92
N TYR A 81 34.59 14.52 -16.90
CA TYR A 81 35.34 14.29 -15.66
C TYR A 81 35.27 15.48 -14.71
N LEU A 82 35.45 16.69 -15.23
CA LEU A 82 35.37 17.93 -14.44
C LEU A 82 33.95 18.19 -13.91
N ALA A 83 32.92 17.73 -14.61
CA ALA A 83 31.54 17.74 -14.14
C ALA A 83 31.26 16.70 -13.04
N GLY A 84 32.25 15.86 -12.68
CA GLY A 84 32.14 14.83 -11.65
C GLY A 84 31.64 13.47 -12.16
N GLY A 85 31.58 13.29 -13.48
CA GLY A 85 31.15 12.04 -14.11
C GLY A 85 32.24 10.97 -14.22
N ASN A 86 31.82 9.74 -14.45
CA ASN A 86 32.67 8.58 -14.68
C ASN A 86 32.91 8.35 -16.18
N VAL A 87 34.07 8.81 -16.65
CA VAL A 87 34.49 8.70 -18.06
C VAL A 87 34.62 7.26 -18.54
N ASP A 88 35.16 6.36 -17.71
CA ASP A 88 35.38 4.97 -18.13
C ASP A 88 34.05 4.24 -18.34
N ARG A 89 33.08 4.45 -17.43
CA ARG A 89 31.73 3.89 -17.54
C ARG A 89 31.02 4.36 -18.81
N VAL A 90 31.05 5.68 -19.08
CA VAL A 90 30.42 6.26 -20.27
C VAL A 90 31.03 5.69 -21.55
N VAL A 91 32.36 5.61 -21.65
CA VAL A 91 33.01 5.03 -22.83
C VAL A 91 32.68 3.55 -22.98
N ASN A 92 32.73 2.75 -21.91
CA ASN A 92 32.36 1.34 -21.99
C ASN A 92 30.89 1.17 -22.43
N ALA A 93 29.98 2.03 -21.96
CA ALA A 93 28.57 2.03 -22.37
C ALA A 93 28.40 2.37 -23.85
N LEU A 94 29.12 3.37 -24.38
CA LEU A 94 29.11 3.72 -25.80
C LEU A 94 29.64 2.59 -26.68
N ILE A 95 30.71 1.90 -26.24
CA ILE A 95 31.25 0.73 -26.95
C ILE A 95 30.22 -0.40 -26.98
N ALA A 96 29.56 -0.67 -25.85
CA ALA A 96 28.51 -1.68 -25.77
C ALA A 96 27.32 -1.32 -26.67
N ALA A 97 26.91 -0.05 -26.69
CA ALA A 97 25.80 0.43 -27.50
C ALA A 97 26.12 0.31 -28.99
N GLN A 98 27.32 0.71 -29.42
CA GLN A 98 27.76 0.59 -30.82
C GLN A 98 27.80 -0.87 -31.29
N ARG A 99 28.29 -1.79 -30.46
CA ARG A 99 28.30 -3.23 -30.77
C ARG A 99 26.90 -3.83 -30.85
N ALA A 100 25.96 -3.29 -30.09
CA ALA A 100 24.56 -3.70 -30.09
C ALA A 100 23.68 -2.96 -31.11
N GLY A 101 24.24 -2.02 -31.88
CA GLY A 101 23.47 -1.22 -32.85
C GLY A 101 22.51 -0.21 -32.21
N ILE A 102 22.73 0.18 -30.96
CA ILE A 102 21.88 1.14 -30.23
C ILE A 102 22.41 2.57 -30.47
N PRO A 103 21.57 3.51 -30.94
CA PRO A 103 21.98 4.89 -31.17
C PRO A 103 22.12 5.64 -29.83
N LEU A 104 23.33 5.65 -29.27
CA LEU A 104 23.67 6.38 -28.04
C LEU A 104 24.77 7.42 -28.33
N THR A 105 24.45 8.70 -28.14
CA THR A 105 25.43 9.78 -28.27
C THR A 105 26.19 10.00 -26.97
N PHE A 106 27.39 10.60 -27.06
CA PHE A 106 28.20 10.91 -25.88
C PHE A 106 27.45 11.82 -24.89
N GLU A 107 26.74 12.82 -25.39
CA GLU A 107 26.02 13.80 -24.56
C GLU A 107 24.89 13.13 -23.78
N LYS A 108 24.16 12.19 -24.39
CA LYS A 108 23.12 11.41 -23.71
C LYS A 108 23.72 10.49 -22.64
N ALA A 109 24.79 9.77 -22.97
CA ALA A 109 25.48 8.90 -22.03
C ALA A 109 26.03 9.69 -20.83
N ALA A 110 26.62 10.85 -21.08
CA ALA A 110 27.10 11.77 -20.04
C ALA A 110 25.95 12.27 -19.15
N ALA A 111 24.82 12.66 -19.73
CA ALA A 111 23.65 13.11 -18.98
C ALA A 111 23.09 12.02 -18.06
N ILE A 112 23.04 10.76 -18.52
CA ILE A 112 22.60 9.62 -17.70
C ILE A 112 23.54 9.40 -16.52
N ASP A 113 24.85 9.43 -16.75
CA ASP A 113 25.86 9.23 -15.70
C ASP A 113 25.82 10.36 -14.66
N LEU A 114 25.70 11.62 -15.10
CA LEU A 114 25.56 12.78 -14.20
C LEU A 114 24.24 12.78 -13.42
N ALA A 115 23.19 12.14 -13.95
CA ALA A 115 21.94 11.90 -13.22
C ALA A 115 22.07 10.79 -12.15
N GLY A 116 23.27 10.20 -11.99
CA GLY A 116 23.55 9.16 -11.00
C GLY A 116 23.01 7.78 -11.38
N ARG A 117 22.78 7.53 -12.68
CA ARG A 117 22.33 6.23 -13.21
C ARG A 117 23.51 5.51 -13.88
N ASP A 118 23.53 4.18 -13.81
CA ASP A 118 24.56 3.40 -14.49
C ASP A 118 24.20 3.23 -15.99
N VAL A 119 24.87 4.02 -16.83
CA VAL A 119 24.70 3.98 -18.30
C VAL A 119 25.04 2.60 -18.88
N LEU A 120 26.06 1.94 -18.34
CA LEU A 120 26.53 0.67 -18.87
C LEU A 120 25.50 -0.42 -18.58
N GLU A 121 24.98 -0.47 -17.35
CA GLU A 121 23.90 -1.38 -16.98
C GLU A 121 22.66 -1.15 -17.87
N ALA A 122 22.29 0.12 -18.10
CA ALA A 122 21.15 0.43 -18.95
C ALA A 122 21.32 -0.06 -20.41
N VAL A 123 22.50 0.12 -21.00
CA VAL A 123 22.79 -0.40 -22.34
C VAL A 123 22.75 -1.93 -22.35
N GLN A 124 23.35 -2.59 -21.36
CA GLN A 124 23.32 -4.04 -21.24
C GLN A 124 21.91 -4.57 -21.10
N MET A 125 21.08 -3.93 -20.27
CA MET A 125 19.68 -4.28 -20.05
C MET A 125 18.80 -4.01 -21.27
N SER A 126 19.20 -3.08 -22.14
CA SER A 126 18.51 -2.86 -23.41
C SER A 126 18.72 -4.00 -24.42
N VAL A 127 19.88 -4.67 -24.35
CA VAL A 127 20.23 -5.84 -25.19
C VAL A 127 19.76 -7.14 -24.58
N ASN A 128 19.98 -7.31 -23.28
CA ASN A 128 19.59 -8.49 -22.53
C ASN A 128 18.58 -8.09 -21.45
N PRO A 129 17.27 -8.31 -21.67
CA PRO A 129 16.23 -7.97 -20.71
C PRO A 129 16.48 -8.61 -19.35
N LYS A 130 16.06 -7.91 -18.29
CA LYS A 130 16.17 -8.37 -16.90
C LYS A 130 14.79 -8.80 -16.41
N VAL A 131 14.74 -9.90 -15.67
CA VAL A 131 13.50 -10.37 -15.04
C VAL A 131 13.43 -9.82 -13.62
N ILE A 132 12.30 -9.18 -13.30
CA ILE A 132 11.99 -8.62 -11.98
C ILE A 132 10.74 -9.33 -11.45
N GLU A 133 10.79 -9.80 -10.21
CA GLU A 133 9.63 -10.43 -9.58
C GLU A 133 8.82 -9.39 -8.80
N THR A 134 7.49 -9.48 -8.89
CA THR A 134 6.60 -8.68 -8.05
C THR A 134 6.54 -9.29 -6.64
N PRO A 135 6.24 -8.47 -5.61
CA PRO A 135 5.76 -9.03 -4.34
C PRO A 135 4.46 -9.82 -4.57
N VAL A 136 4.10 -10.66 -3.60
CA VAL A 136 2.82 -11.39 -3.63
C VAL A 136 1.68 -10.38 -3.53
N VAL A 137 0.83 -10.35 -4.55
CA VAL A 137 -0.34 -9.47 -4.64
C VAL A 137 -1.57 -10.27 -4.28
N ALA A 138 -2.28 -9.87 -3.23
CA ALA A 138 -3.54 -10.49 -2.81
C ALA A 138 -4.73 -9.66 -3.33
N ALA A 139 -5.71 -10.32 -3.92
CA ALA A 139 -6.95 -9.71 -4.39
C ALA A 139 -8.13 -10.68 -4.24
N VAL A 140 -9.34 -10.16 -4.13
CA VAL A 140 -10.56 -10.96 -3.90
C VAL A 140 -11.42 -10.89 -5.15
N ALA A 141 -11.82 -12.05 -5.69
CA ALA A 141 -12.75 -12.13 -6.81
C ALA A 141 -14.19 -11.82 -6.36
N LYS A 142 -15.12 -11.60 -7.30
CA LYS A 142 -16.52 -11.25 -6.97
C LYS A 142 -17.26 -12.32 -6.17
N ASP A 143 -16.84 -13.57 -6.27
CA ASP A 143 -17.36 -14.69 -5.47
C ASP A 143 -16.86 -14.69 -4.01
N GLY A 144 -15.98 -13.75 -3.64
CA GLY A 144 -15.48 -13.56 -2.28
C GLY A 144 -14.29 -14.43 -1.91
N ILE A 145 -13.70 -15.14 -2.88
CA ILE A 145 -12.48 -15.94 -2.67
C ILE A 145 -11.25 -15.08 -2.93
N GLU A 146 -10.29 -15.12 -2.00
CA GLU A 146 -8.99 -14.47 -2.15
C GLU A 146 -8.09 -15.30 -3.06
N LEU A 147 -7.39 -14.63 -3.98
CA LEU A 147 -6.30 -15.17 -4.77
C LEU A 147 -5.03 -14.39 -4.48
N LYS A 148 -3.92 -15.10 -4.39
CA LYS A 148 -2.57 -14.55 -4.22
C LYS A 148 -1.78 -14.84 -5.48
N ALA A 149 -1.45 -13.79 -6.22
CA ALA A 149 -0.72 -13.91 -7.47
C ALA A 149 0.70 -13.33 -7.34
N LYS A 150 1.65 -13.98 -8.00
CA LYS A 150 3.02 -13.50 -8.16
C LYS A 150 3.34 -13.44 -9.65
N ALA A 151 3.90 -12.32 -10.11
CA ALA A 151 4.28 -12.13 -11.50
C ALA A 151 5.79 -11.92 -11.67
N ARG A 152 6.29 -12.36 -12.82
CA ARG A 152 7.62 -12.09 -13.36
C ARG A 152 7.46 -11.09 -14.50
N VAL A 153 8.11 -9.94 -14.36
CA VAL A 153 8.08 -8.88 -15.37
C VAL A 153 9.44 -8.85 -16.04
N THR A 154 9.48 -9.14 -17.32
CA THR A 154 10.68 -8.99 -18.14
C THR A 154 10.72 -7.56 -18.66
N VAL A 155 11.71 -6.78 -18.22
CA VAL A 155 11.87 -5.39 -18.61
C VAL A 155 13.19 -5.18 -19.36
N ARG A 156 13.17 -4.26 -20.32
CA ARG A 156 14.36 -3.72 -20.99
C ARG A 156 14.48 -2.22 -20.73
N ALA A 157 15.69 -1.69 -20.70
CA ALA A 157 15.88 -0.25 -20.49
C ALA A 157 15.55 0.53 -21.77
N ASN A 158 14.79 1.61 -21.62
CA ASN A 158 14.55 2.58 -22.67
C ASN A 158 15.55 3.74 -22.54
N ILE A 159 16.57 3.74 -23.41
CA ILE A 159 17.68 4.69 -23.37
C ILE A 159 17.23 6.15 -23.57
N GLU A 160 16.13 6.38 -24.29
CA GLU A 160 15.62 7.74 -24.53
C GLU A 160 14.95 8.35 -23.30
N ARG A 161 14.33 7.52 -22.46
CA ARG A 161 13.54 7.94 -21.28
C ARG A 161 14.23 7.66 -19.95
N LEU A 162 15.49 7.26 -19.99
CA LEU A 162 16.24 6.86 -18.80
C LEU A 162 16.49 8.03 -17.83
N VAL A 163 16.59 9.26 -18.35
CA VAL A 163 16.69 10.49 -17.54
C VAL A 163 15.30 11.06 -17.32
N GLY A 164 14.86 11.10 -16.06
CA GLY A 164 13.54 11.64 -15.67
C GLY A 164 12.37 10.64 -15.74
N GLY A 165 12.58 9.45 -16.29
CA GLY A 165 11.60 8.37 -16.28
C GLY A 165 11.43 7.73 -14.90
N ALA A 166 10.23 7.20 -14.65
CA ALA A 166 9.95 6.42 -13.43
C ALA A 166 10.75 5.11 -13.39
N GLY A 167 11.13 4.68 -12.18
CA GLY A 167 11.98 3.51 -11.95
C GLY A 167 11.25 2.16 -11.94
N GLU A 168 11.99 1.09 -11.66
CA GLU A 168 11.47 -0.29 -11.58
C GLU A 168 10.31 -0.41 -10.57
N ALA A 169 10.41 0.27 -9.42
CA ALA A 169 9.39 0.26 -8.37
C ALA A 169 8.01 0.72 -8.87
N THR A 170 7.97 1.70 -9.78
CA THR A 170 6.71 2.18 -10.35
C THR A 170 6.09 1.15 -11.28
N ILE A 171 6.91 0.40 -12.03
CA ILE A 171 6.44 -0.69 -12.89
C ILE A 171 5.84 -1.81 -12.04
N ILE A 172 6.55 -2.23 -10.98
CA ILE A 172 6.06 -3.25 -10.06
C ILE A 172 4.71 -2.85 -9.44
N ALA A 173 4.57 -1.60 -9.01
CA ALA A 173 3.33 -1.09 -8.43
C ALA A 173 2.17 -1.09 -9.45
N ARG A 174 2.42 -0.61 -10.68
CA ARG A 174 1.41 -0.59 -11.76
C ARG A 174 1.01 -1.99 -12.21
N VAL A 175 1.96 -2.92 -12.30
CA VAL A 175 1.67 -4.33 -12.58
C VAL A 175 0.83 -4.91 -11.44
N GLY A 176 1.17 -4.62 -10.18
CA GLY A 176 0.38 -5.02 -9.02
C GLY A 176 -1.05 -4.51 -9.07
N GLU A 177 -1.26 -3.22 -9.36
CA GLU A 177 -2.59 -2.62 -9.55
C GLU A 177 -3.37 -3.32 -10.67
N GLY A 178 -2.70 -3.62 -11.78
CA GLY A 178 -3.29 -4.35 -12.90
C GLY A 178 -3.74 -5.76 -12.51
N ILE A 179 -2.93 -6.48 -11.74
CA ILE A 179 -3.25 -7.81 -11.20
C ILE A 179 -4.48 -7.71 -10.28
N VAL A 180 -4.48 -6.78 -9.32
CA VAL A 180 -5.62 -6.57 -8.38
C VAL A 180 -6.90 -6.29 -9.15
N THR A 181 -6.83 -5.40 -10.14
CA THR A 181 -8.00 -5.02 -10.94
C THR A 181 -8.56 -6.21 -11.73
N THR A 182 -7.68 -7.04 -12.29
CA THR A 182 -8.11 -8.19 -13.11
C THR A 182 -8.76 -9.26 -12.24
N ILE A 183 -8.15 -9.61 -11.11
CA ILE A 183 -8.71 -10.57 -10.15
C ILE A 183 -10.03 -10.06 -9.57
N GLY A 184 -10.10 -8.78 -9.18
CA GLY A 184 -11.31 -8.18 -8.62
C GLY A 184 -12.46 -8.03 -9.61
N SER A 185 -12.18 -8.07 -10.91
CA SER A 185 -13.20 -7.99 -11.96
C SER A 185 -13.77 -9.36 -12.35
N ALA A 186 -13.05 -10.45 -12.05
CA ALA A 186 -13.46 -11.81 -12.37
C ALA A 186 -14.72 -12.22 -11.58
N GLU A 187 -15.63 -12.94 -12.23
CA GLU A 187 -16.87 -13.41 -11.60
C GLU A 187 -16.59 -14.52 -10.58
N SER A 188 -15.60 -15.38 -10.86
CA SER A 188 -15.17 -16.42 -9.94
C SER A 188 -13.66 -16.62 -9.93
N TYR A 189 -13.11 -17.05 -8.79
CA TYR A 189 -11.69 -17.41 -8.67
C TYR A 189 -11.27 -18.51 -9.65
N LYS A 190 -12.21 -19.38 -10.07
CA LYS A 190 -11.95 -20.46 -11.03
C LYS A 190 -11.55 -19.93 -12.40
N GLU A 191 -12.17 -18.84 -12.85
CA GLU A 191 -11.86 -18.20 -14.14
C GLU A 191 -10.39 -17.78 -14.23
N VAL A 192 -9.87 -17.24 -13.12
CA VAL A 192 -8.48 -16.82 -13.01
C VAL A 192 -7.53 -18.01 -12.94
N LEU A 193 -7.90 -19.08 -12.23
CA LEU A 193 -7.10 -20.30 -12.14
C LEU A 193 -7.05 -21.10 -13.46
N GLU A 194 -8.16 -21.12 -14.20
CA GLU A 194 -8.24 -21.81 -15.49
C GLU A 194 -7.39 -21.10 -16.57
N ASN A 195 -7.24 -19.78 -16.47
CA ASN A 195 -6.45 -18.99 -17.43
C ASN A 195 -5.70 -17.82 -16.76
N PRO A 196 -4.58 -18.10 -16.07
CA PRO A 196 -3.75 -17.06 -15.42
C PRO A 196 -3.20 -16.03 -16.40
N ASP A 197 -2.99 -16.41 -17.67
CA ASP A 197 -2.51 -15.54 -18.74
C ASP A 197 -3.52 -14.45 -19.15
N SER A 198 -4.77 -14.55 -18.71
CA SER A 198 -5.74 -13.45 -18.85
C SER A 198 -5.29 -12.20 -18.06
N ILE A 199 -4.61 -12.40 -16.93
CA ILE A 199 -4.06 -11.31 -16.12
C ILE A 199 -2.98 -10.58 -16.92
N SER A 200 -1.96 -11.29 -17.41
CA SER A 200 -0.84 -10.67 -18.12
C SER A 200 -1.31 -9.89 -19.36
N ARG A 201 -2.24 -10.44 -20.15
CA ARG A 201 -2.81 -9.75 -21.32
C ARG A 201 -3.54 -8.46 -20.97
N THR A 202 -4.40 -8.50 -19.95
CA THR A 202 -5.17 -7.32 -19.50
C THR A 202 -4.26 -6.23 -18.93
N VAL A 203 -3.21 -6.65 -18.22
CA VAL A 203 -2.21 -5.77 -17.61
C VAL A 203 -1.32 -5.12 -18.67
N LEU A 204 -0.85 -5.87 -19.68
CA LEU A 204 -0.07 -5.34 -20.80
C LEU A 204 -0.87 -4.35 -21.66
N ALA A 205 -2.17 -4.61 -21.88
CA ALA A 205 -3.03 -3.75 -22.69
C ALA A 205 -3.18 -2.31 -22.14
N LYS A 206 -2.91 -2.09 -20.85
CA LYS A 206 -3.02 -0.78 -20.20
C LYS A 206 -1.81 0.14 -20.43
N GLY A 207 -0.73 -0.32 -21.08
CA GLY A 207 0.44 0.52 -21.39
C GLY A 207 1.16 1.02 -20.13
N LEU A 208 1.51 0.10 -19.23
CA LEU A 208 2.04 0.41 -17.89
C LEU A 208 3.45 1.03 -17.90
N ASP A 209 4.15 0.92 -19.02
CA ASP A 209 5.48 1.44 -19.30
C ASP A 209 5.48 2.93 -19.71
N ALA A 210 4.31 3.53 -19.92
CA ALA A 210 4.18 4.94 -20.26
C ALA A 210 4.81 5.86 -19.20
N GLY A 211 5.78 6.68 -19.62
CA GLY A 211 6.52 7.61 -18.76
C GLY A 211 7.54 6.94 -17.82
N THR A 212 7.86 5.66 -18.05
CA THR A 212 8.90 4.96 -17.28
C THR A 212 10.22 4.91 -18.04
N ALA A 213 11.31 4.66 -17.30
CA ALA A 213 12.65 4.47 -17.85
C ALA A 213 12.85 3.08 -18.50
N PHE A 214 11.84 2.22 -18.46
CA PHE A 214 11.89 0.85 -18.95
C PHE A 214 10.73 0.58 -19.89
N GLU A 215 10.86 -0.46 -20.69
CA GLU A 215 9.83 -1.00 -21.56
C GLU A 215 9.57 -2.44 -21.13
N ILE A 216 8.30 -2.81 -21.05
CA ILE A 216 7.88 -4.15 -20.61
C ILE A 216 7.86 -5.06 -21.83
N VAL A 217 8.69 -6.10 -21.81
CA VAL A 217 8.76 -7.11 -22.87
C VAL A 217 7.70 -8.18 -22.66
N SER A 218 7.60 -8.71 -21.43
CA SER A 218 6.60 -9.70 -21.04
C SER A 218 6.21 -9.53 -19.58
N ILE A 219 4.99 -9.98 -19.27
CA ILE A 219 4.53 -10.21 -17.90
C ILE A 219 4.06 -11.65 -17.87
N ASP A 220 4.69 -12.45 -17.03
CA ASP A 220 4.41 -13.86 -16.88
C ASP A 220 3.90 -14.10 -15.45
N ILE A 221 2.79 -14.80 -15.29
CA ILE A 221 2.28 -15.13 -13.95
C ILE A 221 3.07 -16.34 -13.44
N ALA A 222 3.88 -16.13 -12.40
CA ALA A 222 4.74 -17.16 -11.85
C ALA A 222 3.97 -18.14 -10.97
N ASP A 223 2.97 -17.64 -10.24
CA ASP A 223 2.18 -18.44 -9.31
C ASP A 223 0.82 -17.78 -9.01
N VAL A 224 -0.21 -18.60 -8.77
CA VAL A 224 -1.56 -18.17 -8.35
C VAL A 224 -2.10 -19.16 -7.33
N ASP A 225 -2.15 -18.73 -6.07
CA ASP A 225 -2.65 -19.53 -4.96
C ASP A 225 -4.05 -19.09 -4.53
N VAL A 226 -4.86 -20.06 -4.11
CA VAL A 226 -6.14 -19.79 -3.44
C VAL A 226 -5.91 -19.50 -1.96
N GLY A 227 -6.38 -18.34 -1.52
CA GLY A 227 -6.31 -17.87 -0.14
C GLY A 227 -7.56 -18.18 0.67
N SER A 228 -7.96 -17.23 1.52
CA SER A 228 -9.12 -17.39 2.39
C SER A 228 -10.44 -17.08 1.68
N ASN A 229 -11.53 -17.70 2.12
CA ASN A 229 -12.88 -17.29 1.71
C ASN A 229 -13.33 -16.06 2.50
N VAL A 230 -12.94 -14.88 2.02
CA VAL A 230 -13.25 -13.59 2.64
C VAL A 230 -14.76 -13.33 2.63
N GLY A 231 -15.46 -13.73 1.56
CA GLY A 231 -16.91 -13.58 1.44
C GLY A 231 -17.69 -14.34 2.51
N ALA A 232 -17.30 -15.59 2.78
CA ALA A 232 -17.91 -16.38 3.87
C ALA A 232 -17.61 -15.78 5.24
N ARG A 233 -16.38 -15.33 5.48
CA ARG A 233 -16.01 -14.67 6.74
C ARG A 233 -16.81 -13.39 6.97
N LEU A 234 -16.87 -12.50 5.97
CA LEU A 234 -17.66 -11.26 6.07
C LEU A 234 -19.15 -11.55 6.30
N LYS A 235 -19.72 -12.59 5.68
CA LYS A 235 -21.11 -13.01 5.92
C LYS A 235 -21.32 -13.50 7.35
N SER A 236 -20.40 -14.29 7.89
CA SER A 236 -20.44 -14.74 9.28
C SER A 236 -20.34 -13.56 10.26
N ASP A 237 -19.39 -12.65 10.03
CA ASP A 237 -19.19 -11.46 10.85
C ASP A 237 -20.43 -10.56 10.84
N GLN A 238 -21.06 -10.39 9.66
CA GLN A 238 -22.30 -9.64 9.51
C GLN A 238 -23.47 -10.33 10.23
N ALA A 239 -23.61 -11.64 10.10
CA ALA A 239 -24.65 -12.40 10.80
C ALA A 239 -24.49 -12.35 12.32
N GLU A 240 -23.26 -12.38 12.83
CA GLU A 240 -22.98 -12.22 14.26
C GLU A 240 -23.35 -10.80 14.74
N ALA A 241 -23.02 -9.77 13.96
CA ALA A 241 -23.42 -8.40 14.26
C ALA A 241 -24.96 -8.25 14.28
N ASP A 242 -25.66 -8.81 13.29
CA ASP A 242 -27.12 -8.79 13.22
C ASP A 242 -27.76 -9.54 14.38
N MET A 243 -27.20 -10.70 14.77
CA MET A 243 -27.64 -11.46 15.95
C MET A 243 -27.51 -10.64 17.23
N ARG A 244 -26.38 -9.94 17.44
CA ARG A 244 -26.17 -9.07 18.61
C ARG A 244 -27.19 -7.92 18.65
N ILE A 245 -27.48 -7.30 17.50
CA ILE A 245 -28.50 -6.23 17.41
C ILE A 245 -29.88 -6.79 17.75
N ALA A 246 -30.25 -7.96 17.19
CA ALA A 246 -31.53 -8.59 17.44
C ALA A 246 -31.70 -8.98 18.93
N GLN A 247 -30.64 -9.49 19.56
CA GLN A 247 -30.62 -9.79 20.99
C GLN A 247 -30.80 -8.53 21.85
N ALA A 248 -30.05 -7.46 21.55
CA ALA A 248 -30.16 -6.19 22.26
C ALA A 248 -31.58 -5.59 22.13
N GLN A 249 -32.19 -5.66 20.95
CA GLN A 249 -33.58 -5.23 20.74
C GLN A 249 -34.59 -6.10 21.50
N ALA A 250 -34.37 -7.42 21.55
CA ALA A 250 -35.22 -8.33 22.31
C ALA A 250 -35.14 -8.05 23.83
N GLU A 251 -33.94 -7.77 24.34
CA GLU A 251 -33.71 -7.40 25.73
C GLU A 251 -34.34 -6.04 26.06
N SER A 252 -34.15 -5.03 25.20
CA SER A 252 -34.80 -3.73 25.33
C SER A 252 -36.34 -3.85 25.36
N ARG A 253 -36.92 -4.66 24.47
CA ARG A 253 -38.37 -4.92 24.46
C ARG A 253 -38.85 -5.61 25.75
N ARG A 254 -38.08 -6.57 26.26
CA ARG A 254 -38.38 -7.22 27.55
C ARG A 254 -38.33 -6.23 28.71
N ALA A 255 -37.32 -5.37 28.76
CA ALA A 255 -37.19 -4.34 29.78
C ALA A 255 -38.36 -3.35 29.74
N LEU A 256 -38.76 -2.90 28.55
CA LEU A 256 -39.93 -2.04 28.35
C LEU A 256 -41.24 -2.72 28.78
N ALA A 257 -41.43 -4.00 28.45
CA ALA A 257 -42.61 -4.75 28.86
C ALA A 257 -42.71 -4.88 30.39
N ILE A 258 -41.58 -5.18 31.06
CA ILE A 258 -41.51 -5.25 32.52
C ILE A 258 -41.79 -3.87 33.13
N ALA A 259 -41.18 -2.81 32.61
CA ALA A 259 -41.43 -1.44 33.07
C ALA A 259 -42.92 -1.09 32.94
N ARG A 260 -43.55 -1.44 31.81
CA ARG A 260 -44.98 -1.22 31.59
C ARG A 260 -45.86 -2.03 32.55
N GLU A 261 -45.49 -3.28 32.83
CA GLU A 261 -46.20 -4.10 33.82
C GLU A 261 -46.13 -3.47 35.22
N GLN A 262 -44.96 -2.95 35.62
CA GLN A 262 -44.78 -2.26 36.90
C GLN A 262 -45.58 -0.95 36.96
N GLU A 263 -45.58 -0.15 35.88
CA GLU A 263 -46.43 1.04 35.77
C GLU A 263 -47.91 0.69 35.95
N MET A 264 -48.39 -0.37 35.30
CA MET A 264 -49.80 -0.80 35.40
C MET A 264 -50.14 -1.32 36.80
N LYS A 265 -49.21 -2.01 37.47
CA LYS A 265 -49.38 -2.41 38.88
C LYS A 265 -49.47 -1.19 39.79
N ALA A 266 -48.56 -0.22 39.62
CA ALA A 266 -48.58 1.04 40.38
C ALA A 266 -49.89 1.81 40.16
N LEU A 267 -50.35 1.92 38.90
CA LEU A 267 -51.63 2.55 38.55
C LEU A 267 -52.82 1.83 39.19
N THR A 268 -52.83 0.49 39.16
CA THR A 268 -53.88 -0.30 39.80
C THR A 268 -53.92 -0.06 41.32
N GLN A 269 -52.75 0.04 41.96
CA GLN A 269 -52.64 0.38 43.38
C GLN A 269 -53.13 1.80 43.68
N GLU A 270 -52.75 2.78 42.85
CA GLU A 270 -53.23 4.17 42.98
C GLU A 270 -54.76 4.25 42.83
N MET A 271 -55.32 3.59 41.82
CA MET A 271 -56.77 3.55 41.60
C MET A 271 -57.49 2.83 42.74
N ARG A 272 -56.93 1.73 43.27
CA ARG A 272 -57.47 1.07 44.47
C ARG A 272 -57.44 2.01 45.68
N ALA A 273 -56.36 2.76 45.88
CA ALA A 273 -56.28 3.74 46.96
C ALA A 273 -57.37 4.82 46.83
N LYS A 274 -57.63 5.32 45.61
CA LYS A 274 -58.73 6.26 45.33
C LYS A 274 -60.11 5.66 45.61
N VAL A 275 -60.34 4.40 45.23
CA VAL A 275 -61.59 3.70 45.54
C VAL A 275 -61.75 3.55 47.05
N THR A 276 -60.70 3.16 47.77
CA THR A 276 -60.73 3.06 49.24
C THR A 276 -60.95 4.43 49.91
N GLU A 277 -60.38 5.51 49.35
CA GLU A 277 -60.63 6.87 49.82
C GLU A 277 -62.09 7.27 49.66
N ALA A 278 -62.71 6.97 48.51
CA ALA A 278 -64.14 7.20 48.29
C ALA A 278 -65.02 6.31 49.18
N GLU A 279 -64.68 5.03 49.34
CA GLU A 279 -65.40 4.11 50.23
C GLU A 279 -65.35 4.57 51.69
N ARG A 280 -64.25 5.20 52.13
CA ARG A 280 -64.10 5.77 53.49
C ARG A 280 -65.14 6.86 53.78
N GLU A 281 -65.64 7.58 52.77
CA GLU A 281 -66.68 8.59 52.96
C GLU A 281 -67.99 7.96 53.47
N ILE A 282 -68.28 6.70 53.13
CA ILE A 282 -69.51 6.01 53.52
C ILE A 282 -69.56 5.78 55.04
N PRO A 283 -68.57 5.13 55.70
CA PRO A 283 -68.53 5.03 57.15
C PRO A 283 -68.55 6.38 57.86
N LEU A 284 -67.86 7.40 57.32
CA LEU A 284 -67.85 8.74 57.89
C LEU A 284 -69.25 9.38 57.83
N ALA A 285 -69.95 9.25 56.70
CA ALA A 285 -71.31 9.73 56.53
C ALA A 285 -72.31 8.99 57.43
N ILE A 286 -72.17 7.67 57.58
CA ILE A 286 -72.98 6.86 58.52
C ILE A 286 -72.72 7.30 59.97
N ALA A 287 -71.46 7.52 60.35
CA ALA A 287 -71.10 8.02 61.67
C ALA A 287 -71.62 9.44 61.93
N GLN A 288 -71.68 10.29 60.90
CA GLN A 288 -72.31 11.60 60.97
C GLN A 288 -73.83 11.49 61.13
N ALA A 289 -74.50 10.63 60.36
CA ALA A 289 -75.94 10.40 60.45
C ALA A 289 -76.37 9.84 61.82
N LEU A 290 -75.56 8.98 62.42
CA LEU A 290 -75.75 8.50 63.80
C LEU A 290 -75.60 9.62 64.84
N ARG A 291 -74.61 10.51 64.68
CA ARG A 291 -74.41 11.66 65.59
C ARG A 291 -75.52 12.71 65.48
N GLU A 292 -76.01 12.97 64.28
CA GLU A 292 -77.10 13.91 64.01
C GLU A 292 -78.50 13.32 64.33
N GLY A 293 -78.57 12.05 64.73
CA GLY A 293 -79.83 11.38 65.10
C GLY A 293 -80.73 11.02 63.93
N LYS A 294 -80.21 11.00 62.69
CA LYS A 294 -80.97 10.66 61.47
C LYS A 294 -81.14 9.16 61.27
N ILE A 295 -80.33 8.34 61.92
CA ILE A 295 -80.38 6.86 61.91
C ILE A 295 -80.30 6.37 63.37
N GLY A 296 -81.12 5.38 63.75
CA GLY A 296 -81.09 4.77 65.08
C GLY A 296 -80.09 3.62 65.22
N VAL A 297 -79.72 3.27 66.46
CA VAL A 297 -78.82 2.13 66.75
C VAL A 297 -79.40 0.81 66.22
N LEU A 298 -80.72 0.61 66.35
CA LEU A 298 -81.42 -0.57 65.83
C LEU A 298 -81.37 -0.65 64.29
N ASP A 299 -81.42 0.49 63.59
CA ASP A 299 -81.35 0.54 62.12
C ASP A 299 -79.95 0.16 61.61
N TYR A 300 -78.88 0.56 62.32
CA TYR A 300 -77.51 0.16 62.00
C TYR A 300 -77.30 -1.36 62.14
N TYR A 301 -77.82 -1.97 63.20
CA TYR A 301 -77.77 -3.43 63.37
C TYR A 301 -78.58 -4.17 62.30
N THR A 302 -79.72 -3.61 61.89
CA THR A 302 -80.53 -4.15 60.79
C THR A 302 -79.77 -4.09 59.47
N LEU A 303 -79.15 -2.96 59.14
CA LEU A 303 -78.31 -2.81 57.96
C LEU A 303 -77.13 -3.80 57.96
N LYS A 304 -76.46 -3.96 59.10
CA LYS A 304 -75.36 -4.92 59.27
C LYS A 304 -75.82 -6.37 59.05
N ASN A 305 -77.00 -6.73 59.53
CA ASN A 305 -77.58 -8.06 59.31
C ASN A 305 -77.91 -8.30 57.83
N ILE A 306 -78.50 -7.31 57.15
CA ILE A 306 -78.79 -7.41 55.70
C ILE A 306 -77.49 -7.55 54.89
N MET A 307 -76.43 -6.81 55.24
CA MET A 307 -75.11 -6.96 54.61
C MET A 307 -74.52 -8.35 54.84
N ALA A 308 -74.63 -8.90 56.06
CA ALA A 308 -74.15 -10.23 56.38
C ALA A 308 -74.91 -11.33 55.60
N ASP A 309 -76.23 -11.22 55.50
CA ASP A 309 -77.06 -12.11 54.69
C ASP A 309 -76.72 -12.00 53.20
N THR A 310 -76.47 -10.80 52.70
CA THR A 310 -76.06 -10.57 51.30
C THR A 310 -74.70 -11.19 51.03
N ALA A 311 -73.71 -10.98 51.90
CA ALA A 311 -72.38 -11.59 51.79
C ALA A 311 -72.44 -13.13 51.85
N MET A 312 -73.27 -13.70 52.72
CA MET A 312 -73.50 -15.14 52.78
C MET A 312 -74.12 -15.66 51.47
N ARG A 313 -75.10 -14.96 50.91
CA ARG A 313 -75.72 -15.32 49.62
C ARG A 313 -74.74 -15.20 48.44
N GLU A 314 -73.90 -14.17 48.40
CA GLU A 314 -72.86 -14.02 47.39
C GLU A 314 -71.81 -15.14 47.46
N ALA A 315 -71.37 -15.49 48.67
CA ALA A 315 -70.44 -16.60 48.88
C ALA A 315 -71.03 -17.95 48.42
N ILE A 316 -72.30 -18.21 48.70
CA ILE A 316 -73.02 -19.40 48.21
C ILE A 316 -73.13 -19.38 46.67
N SER A 317 -73.42 -18.22 46.07
CA SER A 317 -73.50 -18.03 44.61
C SER A 317 -72.15 -18.24 43.91
N GLN A 318 -71.05 -17.77 44.50
CA GLN A 318 -69.67 -18.01 44.02
C GLN A 318 -69.31 -19.50 44.04
N ILE A 319 -69.72 -20.23 45.07
CA ILE A 319 -69.51 -21.68 45.18
C ILE A 319 -70.30 -22.44 44.11
N THR A 320 -71.49 -21.95 43.71
CA THR A 320 -72.32 -22.57 42.67
C THR A 320 -71.92 -22.19 41.24
N LYS A 321 -71.22 -21.06 41.05
CA LYS A 321 -70.73 -20.56 39.76
C LYS A 321 -69.40 -21.16 39.29
N LYS A 322 -68.91 -22.25 39.89
CA LYS A 322 -67.85 -23.07 39.30
C LYS A 322 -68.44 -24.23 38.48
N PRO A 323 -68.68 -24.07 37.16
CA PRO A 323 -68.68 -25.16 36.22
C PRO A 323 -67.29 -25.34 35.58
N GLU A 324 -66.84 -26.60 35.56
CA GLU A 324 -65.82 -27.23 34.69
C GLU A 324 -64.67 -26.36 34.15
N GLU A 325 -63.49 -26.48 34.79
CA GLU A 325 -62.23 -26.37 34.05
C GLU A 325 -61.99 -27.71 33.34
N GLY A 326 -62.14 -27.64 32.02
CA GLY A 326 -61.86 -28.72 31.09
C GLY A 326 -60.40 -29.19 31.15
N LYS A 327 -60.25 -30.50 31.00
CA LYS A 327 -59.05 -31.13 30.48
C LYS A 327 -58.64 -30.45 29.17
N GLN A 328 -57.41 -29.95 29.10
CA GLN A 328 -56.42 -30.25 28.06
C GLN A 328 -55.05 -29.78 28.54
#